data_AF-A0A1G2ZRQ6-F1
#
_entry.id   AF-A0A1G2ZRQ6-F1
#
_cell.length_a   1.000
_cell.length_b   1.000
_cell.length_c   1.000
_cell.angle_alpha   90.00
_cell.angle_beta   90.00
_cell.angle_gamma   90.00
#
_symmetry.space_group_name_H-M   'P 1'
#
loop_
_entity.id
_entity.type
_entity.pdbx_description
1 polymer ?
#
loop_
_entity_poly.entity_id
_entity_poly.type
_entity_poly.pdbx_seq_one_letter_code
_entity_poly.pdbx_strand_id
1 'polypeptide(L)'
;MVDTYLDATKRYMDIYQDLIGKYPYKKFAIVENFFQTGYGLPSFTLLGSEVVKLPFIVDISLGHEVLHNWWGNSVFVDDSRGNWCEGLTTYMADYYYKEIKGDAVATAYRNEICRKYTHYVTTQNDFPLKMFLGRSDKATQAIGYGKTAMVFHMLRKMLGDEVFYQALRDFYKNMLWQRANWEDIEKVFEKVSGLELAWFFDQWVNKKGAPVIELGETTVNKEGNVWVVKAEILQKTNEPYRLHLPVSLQLDDGIFHTTAEIKNPSDRISLQVKSRPENIAIDPYNEVFRRLHADEIPPTIDLVMGDSKIIIYPANCEDSMKAEYKKLAHILANELDSIKADTEITEAEIAQTSLFILGGVEENKISKLVQKNLPVELSLTKDAFGADAVLYGDKKDAFLVTIKHPFHKEKGIALFAGFSPEAVNKTGYKIHHYGKYSYLVFSDGNNRVKEIVSIGDSPLQRTLQ
;
A
#
# COMPACT_ATOMS: atom_id res chain seq x y z
N MET A 1 4.75 -31.29 1.08
CA MET A 1 5.33 -30.09 0.42
C MET A 1 5.07 -30.17 -1.09
N VAL A 2 5.54 -31.19 -1.81
CA VAL A 2 5.30 -31.32 -3.27
C VAL A 2 3.81 -31.31 -3.62
N ASP A 3 2.99 -32.15 -2.98
CA ASP A 3 1.54 -32.20 -3.25
C ASP A 3 0.84 -30.87 -3.00
N THR A 4 1.25 -30.15 -1.95
CA THR A 4 0.73 -28.81 -1.62
C THR A 4 0.94 -27.82 -2.76
N TYR A 5 2.12 -27.83 -3.37
CA TYR A 5 2.44 -26.98 -4.52
C TYR A 5 1.72 -27.43 -5.79
N LEU A 6 1.65 -28.75 -6.05
CA LEU A 6 0.91 -29.29 -7.20
C LEU A 6 -0.58 -28.94 -7.15
N ASP A 7 -1.22 -29.14 -6.00
CA ASP A 7 -2.63 -28.82 -5.79
C ASP A 7 -2.88 -27.32 -5.95
N ALA A 8 -2.00 -26.47 -5.41
CA ALA A 8 -2.11 -25.03 -5.55
C ALA A 8 -1.96 -24.57 -6.99
N THR A 9 -0.95 -25.08 -7.71
CA THR A 9 -0.78 -24.80 -9.14
C THR A 9 -2.00 -25.20 -9.94
N LYS A 10 -2.57 -26.40 -9.69
CA LYS A 10 -3.78 -26.83 -10.39
C LYS A 10 -4.94 -25.85 -10.16
N ARG A 11 -5.19 -25.46 -8.90
CA ARG A 11 -6.23 -24.46 -8.58
C ARG A 11 -6.01 -23.14 -9.33
N TYR A 12 -4.77 -22.64 -9.38
CA TYR A 12 -4.46 -21.40 -10.08
C TYR A 12 -4.61 -21.54 -11.60
N MET A 13 -4.17 -22.65 -12.17
CA MET A 13 -4.39 -22.92 -13.59
C MET A 13 -5.88 -22.98 -13.93
N ASP A 14 -6.70 -23.62 -13.11
CA ASP A 14 -8.15 -23.68 -13.32
C ASP A 14 -8.76 -22.26 -13.30
N ILE A 15 -8.43 -21.45 -12.27
CA ILE A 15 -8.88 -20.05 -12.17
C ILE A 15 -8.50 -19.24 -13.42
N TYR A 16 -7.24 -19.29 -13.87
CA TYR A 16 -6.79 -18.48 -14.99
C TYR A 16 -7.31 -18.97 -16.33
N GLN A 17 -7.53 -20.27 -16.48
CA GLN A 17 -8.18 -20.81 -17.67
C GLN A 17 -9.62 -20.32 -17.81
N ASP A 18 -10.35 -20.21 -16.70
CA ASP A 18 -11.72 -19.69 -16.69
C ASP A 18 -11.77 -18.17 -16.94
N LEU A 19 -10.85 -17.42 -16.32
CA LEU A 19 -10.81 -15.96 -16.45
C LEU A 19 -10.27 -15.48 -17.80
N ILE A 20 -9.26 -16.14 -18.37
CA ILE A 20 -8.49 -15.64 -19.52
C ILE A 20 -8.60 -16.55 -20.74
N GLY A 21 -8.48 -17.85 -20.55
CA GLY A 21 -8.51 -18.83 -21.64
C GLY A 21 -7.48 -19.94 -21.46
N LYS A 22 -7.54 -20.92 -22.37
CA LYS A 22 -6.77 -22.17 -22.29
C LYS A 22 -5.28 -21.92 -22.06
N TYR A 23 -4.67 -22.75 -21.20
CA TYR A 23 -3.23 -22.71 -20.95
C TYR A 23 -2.43 -22.92 -22.26
N PRO A 24 -1.42 -22.07 -22.56
CA PRO A 24 -0.75 -22.08 -23.87
C PRO A 24 0.31 -23.17 -24.04
N TYR A 25 0.75 -23.83 -22.96
CA TYR A 25 1.84 -24.81 -23.00
C TYR A 25 1.37 -26.24 -22.76
N LYS A 26 2.22 -27.22 -23.09
CA LYS A 26 1.93 -28.66 -22.90
C LYS A 26 2.17 -29.15 -21.47
N LYS A 27 2.96 -28.43 -20.68
CA LYS A 27 3.34 -28.78 -19.31
C LYS A 27 3.60 -27.52 -18.50
N PHE A 28 3.50 -27.62 -17.18
CA PHE A 28 4.00 -26.64 -16.24
C PHE A 28 4.84 -27.35 -15.17
N ALA A 29 5.97 -26.76 -14.76
CA ALA A 29 6.82 -27.30 -13.70
C ALA A 29 7.15 -26.23 -12.65
N ILE A 30 7.31 -26.66 -11.39
CA ILE A 30 7.91 -25.84 -10.34
C ILE A 30 9.30 -26.39 -10.10
N VAL A 31 10.30 -25.53 -10.19
CA VAL A 31 11.71 -25.92 -10.03
C VAL A 31 12.30 -25.12 -8.88
N GLU A 32 12.81 -25.83 -7.89
CA GLU A 32 13.54 -25.21 -6.78
C GLU A 32 14.91 -24.72 -7.26
N ASN A 33 15.31 -23.53 -6.81
CA ASN A 33 16.58 -22.91 -7.16
C ASN A 33 17.31 -22.40 -5.92
N PHE A 34 18.62 -22.16 -6.03
CA PHE A 34 19.47 -21.65 -4.95
C PHE A 34 19.39 -20.13 -4.75
N PHE A 35 18.89 -19.37 -5.74
CA PHE A 35 18.62 -17.94 -5.59
C PHE A 35 17.26 -17.69 -4.93
N GLN A 36 17.17 -16.70 -4.02
CA GLN A 36 15.93 -16.34 -3.31
C GLN A 36 14.98 -15.49 -4.18
N THR A 37 14.58 -15.98 -5.34
CA THR A 37 13.68 -15.29 -6.26
C THR A 37 12.55 -16.19 -6.75
N GLY A 38 11.41 -15.58 -7.10
CA GLY A 38 10.37 -16.17 -7.94
C GLY A 38 10.55 -15.66 -9.36
N TYR A 39 10.56 -16.56 -10.35
CA TYR A 39 10.58 -16.17 -11.77
C TYR A 39 9.67 -17.08 -12.58
N GLY A 40 8.58 -16.54 -13.12
CA GLY A 40 7.72 -17.17 -14.11
C GLY A 40 8.38 -17.21 -15.47
N LEU A 41 8.74 -18.41 -15.93
CA LEU A 41 9.30 -18.67 -17.26
C LEU A 41 8.28 -19.45 -18.11
N PRO A 42 8.45 -19.49 -19.45
CA PRO A 42 7.58 -20.29 -20.31
C PRO A 42 7.57 -21.75 -19.86
N SER A 43 6.41 -22.27 -19.43
CA SER A 43 6.18 -23.64 -18.95
C SER A 43 6.82 -24.05 -17.61
N PHE A 44 7.45 -23.13 -16.85
CA PHE A 44 7.90 -23.44 -15.48
C PHE A 44 8.15 -22.19 -14.64
N THR A 45 8.11 -22.31 -13.31
CA THR A 45 8.55 -21.24 -12.40
C THR A 45 9.75 -21.70 -11.58
N LEU A 46 10.70 -20.78 -11.36
CA LEU A 46 11.80 -20.95 -10.42
C LEU A 46 11.39 -20.39 -9.06
N LEU A 47 11.55 -21.17 -7.99
CA LEU A 47 11.34 -20.70 -6.62
C LEU A 47 12.58 -20.99 -5.77
N GLY A 48 13.07 -19.98 -5.04
CA GLY A 48 14.21 -20.15 -4.15
C GLY A 48 13.97 -21.18 -3.03
N SER A 49 14.99 -21.96 -2.68
CA SER A 49 14.92 -23.03 -1.67
C SER A 49 14.39 -22.59 -0.31
N GLU A 50 14.81 -21.41 0.15
CA GLU A 50 14.30 -20.81 1.40
C GLU A 50 12.91 -20.20 1.24
N VAL A 51 12.52 -19.83 0.01
CA VAL A 51 11.21 -19.27 -0.33
C VAL A 51 10.16 -20.40 -0.38
N VAL A 52 10.48 -21.54 -0.98
CA VAL A 52 9.58 -22.70 -1.11
C VAL A 52 9.11 -23.22 0.24
N LYS A 53 9.94 -23.09 1.28
CA LYS A 53 9.67 -23.53 2.65
C LYS A 53 8.72 -22.60 3.42
N LEU A 54 8.46 -21.39 2.93
CA LEU A 54 7.58 -20.43 3.60
C LEU A 54 6.11 -20.77 3.28
N PRO A 55 5.26 -21.04 4.28
CA PRO A 55 3.91 -21.57 4.05
C PRO A 55 3.00 -20.61 3.27
N PHE A 56 3.26 -19.30 3.33
CA PHE A 56 2.47 -18.28 2.63
C PHE A 56 2.81 -18.12 1.15
N ILE A 57 3.94 -18.66 0.68
CA ILE A 57 4.37 -18.48 -0.72
C ILE A 57 3.42 -19.18 -1.69
N VAL A 58 2.85 -20.30 -1.27
CA VAL A 58 1.83 -21.03 -2.00
C VAL A 58 0.59 -20.17 -2.25
N ASP A 59 0.21 -19.32 -1.28
CA ASP A 59 -1.03 -18.53 -1.32
C ASP A 59 -0.87 -17.10 -1.87
N ILE A 60 0.37 -16.66 -2.09
CA ILE A 60 0.69 -15.28 -2.50
C ILE A 60 1.49 -15.30 -3.80
N SER A 61 2.74 -15.75 -3.76
CA SER A 61 3.65 -15.62 -4.91
C SER A 61 3.43 -16.65 -6.00
N LEU A 62 3.06 -17.90 -5.66
CA LEU A 62 2.92 -18.96 -6.66
C LEU A 62 1.87 -18.64 -7.73
N GLY A 63 0.72 -18.09 -7.32
CA GLY A 63 -0.33 -17.68 -8.25
C GLY A 63 0.15 -16.65 -9.26
N HIS A 64 0.85 -15.61 -8.78
CA HIS A 64 1.47 -14.57 -9.61
C HIS A 64 2.42 -15.17 -10.65
N GLU A 65 3.33 -16.06 -10.24
CA GLU A 65 4.26 -16.71 -11.16
C GLU A 65 3.58 -17.67 -12.16
N VAL A 66 2.52 -18.36 -11.75
CA VAL A 66 1.73 -19.21 -12.66
C VAL A 66 1.02 -18.34 -13.71
N LEU A 67 0.44 -17.21 -13.30
CA LEU A 67 -0.27 -16.30 -14.19
C LEU A 67 0.64 -15.70 -15.28
N HIS A 68 1.93 -15.54 -14.99
CA HIS A 68 2.89 -15.09 -16.01
C HIS A 68 2.98 -16.02 -17.23
N ASN A 69 2.40 -17.23 -17.19
CA ASN A 69 2.28 -18.06 -18.40
C ASN A 69 1.32 -17.47 -19.43
N TRP A 70 0.33 -16.66 -19.03
CA TRP A 70 -0.53 -15.91 -19.95
C TRP A 70 0.11 -14.56 -20.29
N TRP A 71 0.51 -13.80 -19.27
CA TRP A 71 1.06 -12.45 -19.40
C TRP A 71 2.58 -12.44 -19.24
N GLY A 72 3.31 -11.94 -20.23
CA GLY A 72 4.77 -11.88 -20.21
C GLY A 72 5.43 -13.08 -20.89
N ASN A 73 4.90 -14.31 -20.71
CA ASN A 73 5.45 -15.50 -21.39
C ASN A 73 4.69 -15.91 -22.65
N SER A 74 3.42 -15.54 -22.84
CA SER A 74 2.65 -15.90 -24.05
C SER A 74 2.11 -14.70 -24.78
N VAL A 75 1.63 -13.68 -24.07
CA VAL A 75 1.52 -12.31 -24.60
C VAL A 75 2.73 -11.55 -24.10
N PHE A 76 3.68 -11.28 -24.97
CA PHE A 76 4.95 -10.66 -24.62
C PHE A 76 4.75 -9.16 -24.36
N VAL A 77 5.60 -8.59 -23.51
CA VAL A 77 5.63 -7.14 -23.29
C VAL A 77 6.42 -6.47 -24.41
N ASP A 78 5.91 -5.35 -24.93
CA ASP A 78 6.71 -4.38 -25.66
C ASP A 78 7.36 -3.40 -24.67
N ASP A 79 8.58 -3.72 -24.22
CA ASP A 79 9.28 -2.94 -23.20
C ASP A 79 9.56 -1.50 -23.64
N SER A 80 9.56 -1.22 -24.96
CA SER A 80 9.73 0.15 -25.47
C SER A 80 8.52 1.06 -25.16
N ARG A 81 7.40 0.46 -24.72
CA ARG A 81 6.13 1.12 -24.41
C ARG A 81 5.67 0.89 -22.96
N GLY A 82 6.53 0.31 -22.12
CA GLY A 82 6.27 0.10 -20.71
C GLY A 82 5.64 -1.26 -20.39
N ASN A 83 5.98 -1.77 -19.21
CA ASN A 83 5.62 -3.08 -18.70
C ASN A 83 4.26 -3.05 -17.98
N TRP A 84 3.20 -3.35 -18.70
CA TRP A 84 1.84 -3.52 -18.15
C TRP A 84 1.68 -4.86 -17.40
N CYS A 85 2.51 -5.85 -17.72
CA CYS A 85 2.35 -7.24 -17.30
C CYS A 85 2.41 -7.40 -15.79
N GLU A 86 3.45 -6.87 -15.13
CA GLU A 86 3.63 -7.02 -13.69
C GLU A 86 2.42 -6.55 -12.88
N GLY A 87 1.86 -5.40 -13.25
CA GLY A 87 0.70 -4.85 -12.56
C GLY A 87 -0.63 -5.52 -12.93
N LEU A 88 -0.80 -6.00 -14.17
CA LEU A 88 -1.97 -6.83 -14.51
C LEU A 88 -1.92 -8.16 -13.74
N THR A 89 -0.74 -8.78 -13.65
CA THR A 89 -0.53 -9.99 -12.86
C THR A 89 -0.80 -9.72 -11.38
N THR A 90 -0.33 -8.60 -10.83
CA THR A 90 -0.64 -8.16 -9.46
C THR A 90 -2.15 -8.04 -9.24
N TYR A 91 -2.89 -7.48 -10.20
CA TYR A 91 -4.34 -7.33 -10.09
C TYR A 91 -5.06 -8.68 -10.07
N MET A 92 -4.69 -9.58 -10.99
CA MET A 92 -5.38 -10.85 -11.21
C MET A 92 -4.93 -11.99 -10.30
N ALA A 93 -3.75 -11.89 -9.68
CA ALA A 93 -3.24 -12.85 -8.71
C ALA A 93 -3.33 -12.28 -7.30
N ASP A 94 -2.62 -11.19 -7.01
CA ASP A 94 -2.50 -10.73 -5.62
C ASP A 94 -3.80 -10.10 -5.10
N TYR A 95 -4.38 -9.17 -5.86
CA TYR A 95 -5.61 -8.47 -5.47
C TYR A 95 -6.85 -9.38 -5.58
N TYR A 96 -7.01 -10.10 -6.69
CA TYR A 96 -8.16 -10.98 -6.92
C TYR A 96 -8.37 -12.00 -5.78
N TYR A 97 -7.29 -12.56 -5.21
CA TYR A 97 -7.41 -13.46 -4.07
C TYR A 97 -7.87 -12.76 -2.79
N LYS A 98 -7.56 -11.46 -2.62
CA LYS A 98 -8.11 -10.68 -1.50
C LYS A 98 -9.59 -10.44 -1.69
N GLU A 99 -10.02 -10.16 -2.91
CA GLU A 99 -11.43 -10.00 -3.27
C GLU A 99 -12.23 -11.26 -2.99
N ILE A 100 -11.77 -12.44 -3.42
CA ILE A 100 -12.43 -13.72 -3.10
C ILE A 100 -12.51 -13.96 -1.58
N LYS A 101 -11.50 -13.52 -0.82
CA LYS A 101 -11.49 -13.67 0.65
C LYS A 101 -12.47 -12.72 1.35
N GLY A 102 -12.90 -11.66 0.68
CA GLY A 102 -13.95 -10.75 1.16
C GLY A 102 -13.54 -9.28 1.16
N ASP A 103 -14.56 -8.42 1.21
CA ASP A 103 -14.44 -6.97 0.98
C ASP A 103 -13.47 -6.27 1.93
N ALA A 104 -13.42 -6.67 3.19
CA ALA A 104 -12.50 -6.09 4.17
C ALA A 104 -11.03 -6.34 3.78
N VAL A 105 -10.71 -7.54 3.29
CA VAL A 105 -9.35 -7.91 2.89
C VAL A 105 -8.97 -7.19 1.58
N ALA A 106 -9.91 -7.09 0.64
CA ALA A 106 -9.74 -6.36 -0.61
C ALA A 106 -9.50 -4.86 -0.36
N THR A 107 -10.31 -4.27 0.51
CA THR A 107 -10.21 -2.85 0.91
C THR A 107 -8.86 -2.57 1.58
N ALA A 108 -8.42 -3.45 2.49
CA ALA A 108 -7.11 -3.32 3.13
C ALA A 108 -5.96 -3.37 2.10
N TYR A 109 -6.07 -4.20 1.05
CA TYR A 109 -5.04 -4.27 0.00
C TYR A 109 -5.01 -3.01 -0.87
N ARG A 110 -6.17 -2.47 -1.28
CA ARG A 110 -6.24 -1.20 -2.02
C ARG A 110 -5.72 -0.03 -1.19
N ASN A 111 -6.08 0.02 0.09
CA ASN A 111 -5.52 1.00 1.03
C ASN A 111 -3.99 0.86 1.11
N GLU A 112 -3.46 -0.36 1.20
CA GLU A 112 -2.02 -0.62 1.21
C GLU A 112 -1.33 -0.10 -0.07
N ILE A 113 -1.95 -0.27 -1.24
CA ILE A 113 -1.45 0.28 -2.51
C ILE A 113 -1.39 1.81 -2.47
N CYS A 114 -2.50 2.48 -2.15
CA CYS A 114 -2.56 3.94 -2.11
C CYS A 114 -1.58 4.52 -1.08
N ARG A 115 -1.48 3.88 0.10
CA ARG A 115 -0.55 4.27 1.18
C ARG A 115 0.92 4.14 0.76
N LYS A 116 1.30 3.02 0.13
CA LYS A 116 2.66 2.82 -0.40
C LYS A 116 3.01 3.87 -1.45
N TYR A 117 2.07 4.20 -2.35
CA TYR A 117 2.29 5.28 -3.31
C TYR A 117 2.47 6.63 -2.62
N THR A 118 1.64 6.97 -1.64
CA THR A 118 1.79 8.21 -0.87
C THR A 118 3.15 8.29 -0.17
N HIS A 119 3.63 7.21 0.44
CA HIS A 119 4.88 7.21 1.21
C HIS A 119 6.15 7.20 0.35
N TYR A 120 6.16 6.44 -0.75
CA TYR A 120 7.39 6.19 -1.48
C TYR A 120 7.55 7.01 -2.77
N VAL A 121 6.46 7.55 -3.31
CA VAL A 121 6.49 8.28 -4.58
C VAL A 121 6.45 9.78 -4.31
N THR A 122 7.52 10.47 -4.68
CA THR A 122 7.71 11.92 -4.57
C THR A 122 7.71 12.56 -5.96
N THR A 123 7.68 13.90 -6.05
CA THR A 123 7.72 14.59 -7.34
C THR A 123 8.99 14.32 -8.14
N GLN A 124 10.09 13.97 -7.47
CA GLN A 124 11.40 13.68 -8.07
C GLN A 124 11.50 12.27 -8.66
N ASN A 125 10.79 11.29 -8.10
CA ASN A 125 10.87 9.88 -8.54
C ASN A 125 9.59 9.36 -9.20
N ASP A 126 8.53 10.16 -9.31
CA ASP A 126 7.28 9.79 -10.01
C ASP A 126 7.45 9.82 -11.54
N PHE A 127 6.86 8.83 -12.21
CA PHE A 127 6.88 8.69 -13.67
C PHE A 127 5.61 8.01 -14.20
N PRO A 128 5.23 8.25 -15.48
CA PRO A 128 4.11 7.58 -16.14
C PRO A 128 4.26 6.06 -16.24
N LEU A 129 3.17 5.29 -16.19
CA LEU A 129 3.23 3.82 -16.31
C LEU A 129 3.82 3.35 -17.64
N LYS A 130 3.63 4.10 -18.74
CA LYS A 130 4.28 3.83 -20.04
C LYS A 130 5.82 3.84 -20.00
N MET A 131 6.43 4.33 -18.93
CA MET A 131 7.89 4.34 -18.72
C MET A 131 8.36 3.25 -17.75
N PHE A 132 7.44 2.51 -17.12
CA PHE A 132 7.81 1.45 -16.19
C PHE A 132 8.44 0.27 -16.94
N LEU A 133 9.63 -0.17 -16.54
CA LEU A 133 10.29 -1.35 -17.14
C LEU A 133 10.40 -2.51 -16.15
N GLY A 134 10.61 -2.18 -14.88
CA GLY A 134 10.77 -3.14 -13.80
C GLY A 134 11.00 -2.45 -12.47
N ARG A 135 10.94 -3.23 -11.40
CA ARG A 135 11.16 -2.75 -10.03
C ARG A 135 12.65 -2.60 -9.73
N SER A 136 13.07 -1.41 -9.30
CA SER A 136 14.40 -1.13 -8.72
C SER A 136 14.35 -0.82 -7.22
N ASP A 137 13.21 -0.33 -6.74
CA ASP A 137 13.03 0.21 -5.39
C ASP A 137 11.54 0.18 -4.97
N LYS A 138 11.19 0.85 -3.88
CA LYS A 138 9.81 0.91 -3.38
C LYS A 138 8.91 1.85 -4.20
N ALA A 139 9.46 2.92 -4.78
CA ALA A 139 8.70 3.88 -5.58
C ALA A 139 8.29 3.24 -6.92
N THR A 140 9.26 2.65 -7.63
CA THR A 140 9.01 1.88 -8.86
C THR A 140 8.06 0.70 -8.62
N GLN A 141 8.13 0.04 -7.46
CA GLN A 141 7.15 -0.98 -7.07
C GLN A 141 5.75 -0.39 -6.89
N ALA A 142 5.61 0.71 -6.15
CA ALA A 142 4.32 1.35 -5.92
C ALA A 142 3.67 1.86 -7.23
N ILE A 143 4.48 2.33 -8.18
CA ILE A 143 4.04 2.76 -9.51
C ILE A 143 3.71 1.53 -10.39
N GLY A 144 4.69 0.71 -10.73
CA GLY A 144 4.54 -0.33 -11.74
C GLY A 144 3.62 -1.49 -11.36
N TYR A 145 3.55 -1.83 -10.07
CA TYR A 145 2.68 -2.88 -9.56
C TYR A 145 1.40 -2.29 -8.98
N GLY A 146 1.54 -1.37 -8.02
CA GLY A 146 0.42 -0.80 -7.26
C GLY A 146 -0.52 0.05 -8.11
N LYS A 147 -0.02 1.15 -8.68
CA LYS A 147 -0.81 2.04 -9.54
C LYS A 147 -1.41 1.25 -10.71
N THR A 148 -0.62 0.45 -11.41
CA THR A 148 -1.11 -0.41 -12.50
C THR A 148 -2.25 -1.33 -12.06
N ALA A 149 -2.14 -2.01 -10.91
CA ALA A 149 -3.23 -2.86 -10.42
C ALA A 149 -4.51 -2.06 -10.17
N MET A 150 -4.38 -0.84 -9.63
CA MET A 150 -5.53 0.05 -9.44
C MET A 150 -6.08 0.62 -10.77
N VAL A 151 -5.27 0.77 -11.81
CA VAL A 151 -5.76 1.12 -13.15
C VAL A 151 -6.71 0.04 -13.67
N PHE A 152 -6.31 -1.23 -13.60
CA PHE A 152 -7.18 -2.34 -13.99
C PHE A 152 -8.40 -2.48 -13.07
N HIS A 153 -8.23 -2.20 -11.77
CA HIS A 153 -9.34 -2.15 -10.82
C HIS A 153 -10.39 -1.12 -11.22
N MET A 154 -9.99 0.14 -11.38
CA MET A 154 -10.90 1.22 -11.78
C MET A 154 -11.55 0.95 -13.15
N LEU A 155 -10.79 0.38 -14.09
CA LEU A 155 -11.32 -0.01 -15.40
C LEU A 155 -12.40 -1.09 -15.26
N ARG A 156 -12.18 -2.12 -14.45
CA ARG A 156 -13.19 -3.15 -14.15
C ARG A 156 -14.43 -2.56 -13.47
N LYS A 157 -14.25 -1.69 -12.47
CA LYS A 157 -15.38 -1.06 -11.77
C LYS A 157 -16.21 -0.18 -12.71
N MET A 158 -15.56 0.49 -13.67
CA MET A 158 -16.24 1.34 -14.65
C MET A 158 -16.99 0.53 -15.73
N LEU A 159 -16.39 -0.57 -16.21
CA LEU A 159 -16.93 -1.36 -17.32
C LEU A 159 -17.85 -2.51 -16.88
N GLY A 160 -17.74 -2.95 -15.63
CA GLY A 160 -18.35 -4.16 -15.13
C GLY A 160 -17.53 -5.42 -15.44
N ASP A 161 -17.77 -6.46 -14.64
CA ASP A 161 -16.98 -7.70 -14.67
C ASP A 161 -17.06 -8.43 -16.02
N GLU A 162 -18.24 -8.50 -16.62
CA GLU A 162 -18.46 -9.21 -17.89
C GLU A 162 -17.60 -8.61 -19.01
N VAL A 163 -17.69 -7.30 -19.20
CA VAL A 163 -16.92 -6.55 -20.21
C VAL A 163 -15.42 -6.67 -19.92
N PHE A 164 -15.01 -6.51 -18.66
CA PHE A 164 -13.61 -6.57 -18.28
C PHE A 164 -12.97 -7.93 -18.60
N TYR A 165 -13.57 -9.03 -18.14
CA TYR A 165 -13.02 -10.35 -18.39
C TYR A 165 -13.15 -10.74 -19.86
N GLN A 166 -14.20 -10.32 -20.57
CA GLN A 166 -14.27 -10.53 -22.02
C GLN A 166 -13.15 -9.81 -22.77
N ALA A 167 -12.82 -8.58 -22.39
CA ALA A 167 -11.69 -7.85 -22.96
C ALA A 167 -10.35 -8.54 -22.71
N LEU A 168 -10.12 -9.10 -21.50
CA LEU A 168 -8.91 -9.88 -21.21
C LEU A 168 -8.82 -11.16 -22.06
N ARG A 169 -9.93 -11.88 -22.24
CA ARG A 169 -9.98 -13.07 -23.11
C ARG A 169 -9.66 -12.72 -24.56
N ASP A 170 -10.25 -11.64 -25.06
CA ASP A 170 -9.99 -11.16 -26.42
C ASP A 170 -8.55 -10.67 -26.58
N PHE A 171 -8.01 -9.95 -25.60
CA PHE A 171 -6.62 -9.49 -25.60
C PHE A 171 -5.65 -10.69 -25.65
N TYR A 172 -5.86 -11.68 -24.78
CA TYR A 172 -5.06 -12.90 -24.77
C TYR A 172 -5.11 -13.63 -26.11
N LYS A 173 -6.31 -13.84 -26.66
CA LYS A 173 -6.51 -14.53 -27.93
C LYS A 173 -5.86 -13.79 -29.11
N ASN A 174 -5.99 -12.47 -29.16
CA ASN A 174 -5.52 -11.65 -30.27
C ASN A 174 -4.00 -11.44 -30.24
N MET A 175 -3.40 -11.38 -29.04
CA MET A 175 -1.99 -11.07 -28.83
C MET A 175 -1.14 -12.29 -28.48
N LEU A 176 -1.70 -13.49 -28.58
CA LEU A 176 -0.95 -14.72 -28.33
C LEU A 176 0.27 -14.82 -29.25
N TRP A 177 1.44 -15.01 -28.66
CA TRP A 177 2.77 -15.05 -29.28
C TRP A 177 3.22 -13.73 -29.93
N GLN A 178 2.60 -12.61 -29.55
CA GLN A 178 2.94 -11.28 -30.03
C GLN A 178 3.37 -10.38 -28.87
N ARG A 179 4.05 -9.26 -29.20
CA ARG A 179 4.35 -8.20 -28.24
C ARG A 179 3.18 -7.23 -28.19
N ALA A 180 2.74 -6.89 -26.98
CA ALA A 180 1.65 -5.96 -26.73
C ALA A 180 2.11 -4.80 -25.84
N ASN A 181 1.51 -3.64 -26.05
CA ASN A 181 1.67 -2.44 -25.24
C ASN A 181 0.33 -1.97 -24.65
N TRP A 182 0.37 -0.82 -23.97
CA TRP A 182 -0.81 -0.18 -23.39
C TRP A 182 -1.86 0.21 -24.43
N GLU A 183 -1.44 0.65 -25.62
CA GLU A 183 -2.34 1.03 -26.70
C GLU A 183 -3.09 -0.19 -27.29
N ASP A 184 -2.48 -1.38 -27.28
CA ASP A 184 -3.17 -2.62 -27.68
C ASP A 184 -4.23 -3.04 -26.64
N ILE A 185 -3.92 -2.85 -25.35
CA ILE A 185 -4.88 -3.07 -24.26
C ILE A 185 -6.06 -2.10 -24.42
N GLU A 186 -5.79 -0.80 -24.54
CA GLU A 186 -6.80 0.23 -24.75
C GLU A 186 -7.76 -0.13 -25.89
N LYS A 187 -7.23 -0.43 -27.08
CA LYS A 187 -8.05 -0.80 -28.26
C LYS A 187 -8.97 -2.00 -28.01
N VAL A 188 -8.49 -3.03 -27.32
CA VAL A 188 -9.31 -4.21 -27.03
C VAL A 188 -10.42 -3.86 -26.06
N PHE A 189 -10.11 -3.10 -25.01
CA PHE A 189 -11.11 -2.64 -24.04
C PHE A 189 -12.15 -1.71 -24.67
N GLU A 190 -11.75 -0.77 -25.53
CA GLU A 190 -12.67 0.10 -26.28
C GLU A 190 -13.57 -0.74 -27.20
N LYS A 191 -13.00 -1.69 -27.94
CA LYS A 191 -13.75 -2.55 -28.86
C LYS A 191 -14.82 -3.37 -28.15
N VAL A 192 -14.51 -3.94 -26.98
CA VAL A 192 -15.45 -4.81 -26.24
C VAL A 192 -16.48 -3.97 -25.47
N SER A 193 -16.08 -2.84 -24.89
CA SER A 193 -16.98 -1.98 -24.13
C SER A 193 -17.86 -1.07 -24.99
N GLY A 194 -17.42 -0.72 -26.20
CA GLY A 194 -18.04 0.31 -27.04
C GLY A 194 -17.87 1.73 -26.50
N LEU A 195 -17.01 1.95 -25.50
CA LEU A 195 -16.75 3.25 -24.89
C LEU A 195 -15.41 3.81 -25.38
N GLU A 196 -15.32 5.15 -25.42
CA GLU A 196 -14.05 5.86 -25.63
C GLU A 196 -13.25 5.90 -24.33
N LEU A 197 -12.07 5.28 -24.34
CA LEU A 197 -11.20 5.10 -23.18
C LEU A 197 -9.88 5.85 -23.30
N ALA A 198 -9.62 6.53 -24.42
CA ALA A 198 -8.43 7.37 -24.61
C ALA A 198 -8.16 8.32 -23.43
N TRP A 199 -9.19 8.95 -22.88
CA TRP A 199 -9.06 9.82 -21.70
C TRP A 199 -8.56 9.07 -20.45
N PHE A 200 -8.97 7.82 -20.27
CA PHE A 200 -8.65 7.01 -19.10
C PHE A 200 -7.19 6.56 -19.15
N PHE A 201 -6.75 6.05 -20.31
CA PHE A 201 -5.37 5.64 -20.51
C PHE A 201 -4.42 6.86 -20.55
N ASP A 202 -4.83 8.00 -21.12
CA ASP A 202 -4.05 9.23 -21.02
C ASP A 202 -3.81 9.64 -19.57
N GLN A 203 -4.88 9.71 -18.78
CA GLN A 203 -4.82 10.13 -17.38
C GLN A 203 -3.99 9.17 -16.50
N TRP A 204 -4.23 7.86 -16.62
CA TRP A 204 -3.69 6.91 -15.66
C TRP A 204 -2.39 6.22 -16.12
N VAL A 205 -2.15 6.12 -17.42
CA VAL A 205 -0.98 5.44 -17.99
C VAL A 205 0.05 6.42 -18.53
N ASN A 206 -0.39 7.45 -19.26
CA ASN A 206 0.52 8.38 -19.93
C ASN A 206 0.98 9.54 -19.04
N LYS A 207 0.25 9.84 -17.96
CA LYS A 207 0.59 10.88 -17.00
C LYS A 207 1.06 10.31 -15.65
N LYS A 208 1.97 11.04 -15.01
CA LYS A 208 2.45 10.77 -13.65
C LYS A 208 1.56 11.44 -12.61
N GLY A 209 1.67 11.01 -11.36
CA GLY A 209 0.87 11.54 -10.27
C GLY A 209 -0.40 10.74 -9.96
N ALA A 210 -1.07 11.22 -8.92
CA ALA A 210 -2.36 10.73 -8.43
C ALA A 210 -3.07 11.89 -7.70
N PRO A 211 -4.41 11.96 -7.73
CA PRO A 211 -5.16 13.03 -7.08
C PRO A 211 -5.08 12.92 -5.56
N VAL A 212 -5.20 14.06 -4.88
CA VAL A 212 -5.58 14.15 -3.46
C VAL A 212 -7.00 14.70 -3.43
N ILE A 213 -7.87 14.07 -2.65
CA ILE A 213 -9.31 14.37 -2.61
C ILE A 213 -9.69 14.75 -1.19
N GLU A 214 -10.54 15.77 -1.05
CA GLU A 214 -11.08 16.21 0.23
C GLU A 214 -12.57 16.52 0.09
N LEU A 215 -13.33 16.32 1.18
CA LEU A 215 -14.70 16.79 1.27
C LEU A 215 -14.70 18.27 1.70
N GLY A 216 -15.17 19.14 0.82
CA GLY A 216 -15.34 20.57 1.02
C GLY A 216 -16.58 20.91 1.86
N GLU A 217 -17.30 21.98 1.53
CA GLU A 217 -18.55 22.34 2.22
C GLU A 217 -19.59 21.21 2.08
N THR A 218 -20.29 20.88 3.17
CA THR A 218 -21.38 19.90 3.15
C THR A 218 -22.57 20.44 3.90
N THR A 219 -23.74 20.38 3.28
CA THR A 219 -25.00 20.86 3.87
C THR A 219 -26.08 19.80 3.74
N VAL A 220 -26.95 19.75 4.74
CA VAL A 220 -28.13 18.90 4.76
C VAL A 220 -29.33 19.79 5.02
N ASN A 221 -30.32 19.72 4.14
CA ASN A 221 -31.57 20.46 4.29
C ASN A 221 -32.75 19.51 4.09
N LYS A 222 -33.81 19.68 4.88
CA LYS A 222 -35.08 19.00 4.65
C LYS A 222 -35.93 19.84 3.70
N GLU A 223 -36.21 19.32 2.51
CA GLU A 223 -37.03 19.97 1.48
C GLU A 223 -38.32 19.16 1.28
N GLY A 224 -39.40 19.57 1.93
CA GLY A 224 -40.66 18.82 1.95
C GLY A 224 -40.52 17.46 2.62
N ASN A 225 -40.70 16.39 1.83
CA ASN A 225 -40.64 14.99 2.29
C ASN A 225 -39.29 14.30 2.01
N VAL A 226 -38.28 15.05 1.55
CA VAL A 226 -36.94 14.52 1.27
C VAL A 226 -35.87 15.32 2.01
N TRP A 227 -34.74 14.68 2.24
CA TRP A 227 -33.50 15.31 2.66
C TRP A 227 -32.60 15.50 1.45
N VAL A 228 -32.06 16.70 1.31
CA VAL A 228 -31.12 17.08 0.26
C VAL A 228 -29.75 17.27 0.89
N VAL A 229 -28.82 16.38 0.53
CA VAL A 229 -27.42 16.45 0.93
C VAL A 229 -26.62 17.03 -0.21
N LYS A 230 -26.00 18.20 0.00
CA LYS A 230 -25.07 18.81 -0.95
C LYS A 230 -23.67 18.70 -0.39
N ALA A 231 -22.76 18.14 -1.17
CA ALA A 231 -21.36 17.98 -0.79
C ALA A 231 -20.45 18.51 -1.90
N GLU A 232 -19.52 19.36 -1.53
CA GLU A 232 -18.41 19.77 -2.39
C GLU A 232 -17.27 18.74 -2.28
N ILE A 233 -16.73 18.33 -3.42
CA ILE A 233 -15.57 17.44 -3.52
C ILE A 233 -14.44 18.24 -4.18
N LEU A 234 -13.33 18.34 -3.46
CA LEU A 234 -12.16 19.12 -3.86
C LEU A 234 -11.05 18.19 -4.34
N GLN A 235 -10.42 18.54 -5.46
CA GLN A 235 -9.20 17.89 -5.93
C GLN A 235 -8.00 18.80 -5.64
N LYS A 236 -7.16 18.44 -4.67
CA LYS A 236 -5.93 19.16 -4.30
C LYS A 236 -4.75 18.72 -5.17
N THR A 237 -4.88 18.93 -6.48
CA THR A 237 -3.88 18.57 -7.49
C THR A 237 -3.78 19.68 -8.54
N ASN A 238 -2.64 19.76 -9.23
CA ASN A 238 -2.40 20.80 -10.24
C ASN A 238 -3.35 20.68 -11.43
N GLU A 239 -3.57 19.46 -11.91
CA GLU A 239 -4.50 19.14 -12.99
C GLU A 239 -5.61 18.23 -12.46
N PRO A 240 -6.88 18.64 -12.54
CA PRO A 240 -8.02 17.83 -12.14
C PRO A 240 -8.08 16.50 -12.89
N TYR A 241 -8.41 15.44 -12.16
CA TYR A 241 -8.65 14.12 -12.72
C TYR A 241 -10.15 13.98 -13.00
N ARG A 242 -10.49 13.21 -14.03
CA ARG A 242 -11.82 12.62 -14.18
C ARG A 242 -11.91 11.39 -13.29
N LEU A 243 -12.76 11.45 -12.27
CA LEU A 243 -12.90 10.44 -11.22
C LEU A 243 -14.35 9.95 -11.11
N HIS A 244 -14.52 8.65 -10.92
CA HIS A 244 -15.80 8.02 -10.57
C HIS A 244 -15.72 7.58 -9.11
N LEU A 245 -16.15 8.45 -8.20
CA LEU A 245 -16.02 8.25 -6.76
C LEU A 245 -17.25 7.54 -6.19
N PRO A 246 -17.12 6.37 -5.53
CA PRO A 246 -18.19 5.82 -4.74
C PRO A 246 -18.58 6.81 -3.63
N VAL A 247 -19.88 6.97 -3.39
CA VAL A 247 -20.42 7.79 -2.31
C VAL A 247 -21.35 6.91 -1.48
N SER A 248 -21.12 6.90 -0.19
CA SER A 248 -21.95 6.21 0.79
C SER A 248 -22.58 7.23 1.73
N LEU A 249 -23.89 7.13 1.93
CA LEU A 249 -24.64 7.96 2.85
C LEU A 249 -25.31 7.04 3.87
N GLN A 250 -24.82 7.08 5.11
CA GLN A 250 -25.49 6.42 6.23
C GLN A 250 -26.76 7.19 6.55
N LEU A 251 -27.89 6.50 6.52
CA LEU A 251 -29.21 6.98 6.89
C LEU A 251 -29.63 6.34 8.22
N ASP A 252 -30.64 6.91 8.86
CA ASP A 252 -31.26 6.35 10.07
C ASP A 252 -31.93 4.98 9.85
N ASP A 253 -32.23 4.60 8.61
CA ASP A 253 -32.87 3.33 8.24
C ASP A 253 -32.03 2.40 7.34
N GLY A 254 -30.78 2.76 7.03
CA GLY A 254 -29.93 1.98 6.14
C GLY A 254 -28.80 2.76 5.51
N ILE A 255 -28.26 2.25 4.40
CA ILE A 255 -27.16 2.90 3.68
C ILE A 255 -27.59 3.12 2.23
N PHE A 256 -27.40 4.35 1.74
CA PHE A 256 -27.56 4.70 0.35
C PHE A 256 -26.19 4.78 -0.34
N HIS A 257 -26.03 4.03 -1.44
CA HIS A 257 -24.81 4.03 -2.25
C HIS A 257 -25.07 4.63 -3.63
N THR A 258 -24.13 5.43 -4.11
CA THR A 258 -24.11 5.96 -5.48
C THR A 258 -22.67 6.18 -5.97
N THR A 259 -22.50 6.66 -7.19
CA THR A 259 -21.21 7.07 -7.74
C THR A 259 -21.31 8.50 -8.25
N ALA A 260 -20.34 9.34 -7.88
CA ALA A 260 -20.21 10.70 -8.33
C ALA A 260 -19.12 10.80 -9.40
N GLU A 261 -19.42 11.46 -10.52
CA GLU A 261 -18.41 11.81 -11.52
C GLU A 261 -17.88 13.22 -11.23
N ILE A 262 -16.57 13.34 -11.02
CA ILE A 262 -15.87 14.58 -10.67
C ILE A 262 -14.80 14.84 -11.72
N LYS A 263 -14.71 16.07 -12.22
CA LYS A 263 -13.83 16.46 -13.34
C LYS A 263 -13.09 17.77 -13.11
N ASN A 264 -13.55 18.60 -12.17
CA ASN A 264 -13.04 19.95 -11.93
C ASN A 264 -12.25 20.00 -10.61
N PRO A 265 -11.48 21.08 -10.35
CA PRO A 265 -10.80 21.26 -9.06
C PRO A 265 -11.76 21.26 -7.87
N SER A 266 -13.01 21.70 -8.11
CA SER A 266 -14.14 21.59 -7.19
C SER A 266 -15.38 21.24 -7.99
N ASP A 267 -16.09 20.20 -7.56
CA ASP A 267 -17.43 19.85 -8.04
C ASP A 267 -18.38 19.68 -6.85
N ARG A 268 -19.67 19.98 -7.05
CA ARG A 268 -20.72 19.76 -6.04
C ARG A 268 -21.66 18.65 -6.47
N ILE A 269 -21.87 17.69 -5.58
CA ILE A 269 -22.90 16.66 -5.72
C ILE A 269 -24.13 17.04 -4.91
N SER A 270 -25.31 16.62 -5.38
CA SER A 270 -26.58 16.81 -4.69
C SER A 270 -27.35 15.50 -4.67
N LEU A 271 -27.56 14.94 -3.49
CA LEU A 271 -28.23 13.67 -3.27
C LEU A 271 -29.58 13.91 -2.58
N GLN A 272 -30.62 13.25 -3.07
CA GLN A 272 -31.96 13.29 -2.47
C GLN A 272 -32.29 11.94 -1.87
N VAL A 273 -32.60 11.91 -0.57
CA VAL A 273 -32.95 10.70 0.17
C VAL A 273 -34.22 10.93 1.00
N LYS A 274 -34.96 9.86 1.29
CA LYS A 274 -36.21 9.96 2.07
C LYS A 274 -35.97 9.98 3.57
N SER A 275 -34.95 9.26 4.01
CA SER A 275 -34.64 9.01 5.41
C SER A 275 -33.51 9.94 5.87
N ARG A 276 -33.38 10.18 7.17
CA ARG A 276 -32.48 11.22 7.67
C ARG A 276 -31.02 10.80 7.45
N PRO A 277 -30.19 11.61 6.78
CA PRO A 277 -28.79 11.30 6.60
C PRO A 277 -27.97 11.65 7.87
N GLU A 278 -27.09 10.74 8.28
CA GLU A 278 -26.27 10.85 9.49
C GLU A 278 -24.78 11.02 9.17
N ASN A 279 -24.28 10.38 8.11
CA ASN A 279 -22.88 10.47 7.71
C ASN A 279 -22.74 10.31 6.20
N ILE A 280 -21.85 11.09 5.59
CA ILE A 280 -21.42 10.91 4.20
C ILE A 280 -19.96 10.47 4.17
N ALA A 281 -19.66 9.48 3.33
CA ALA A 281 -18.32 9.01 3.03
C ALA A 281 -18.07 8.95 1.52
N ILE A 282 -16.95 9.53 1.08
CA ILE A 282 -16.47 9.49 -0.30
C ILE A 282 -15.37 8.44 -0.40
N ASP A 283 -15.50 7.56 -1.38
CA ASP A 283 -14.61 6.43 -1.65
C ASP A 283 -14.25 5.60 -0.38
N PRO A 284 -15.23 5.17 0.44
CA PRO A 284 -14.97 4.54 1.74
C PRO A 284 -14.16 3.24 1.65
N TYR A 285 -14.12 2.62 0.46
CA TYR A 285 -13.44 1.34 0.22
C TYR A 285 -12.15 1.49 -0.61
N ASN A 286 -11.67 2.72 -0.83
CA ASN A 286 -10.49 3.03 -1.66
C ASN A 286 -10.56 2.34 -3.04
N GLU A 287 -11.69 2.48 -3.73
CA GLU A 287 -11.90 1.98 -5.09
C GLU A 287 -11.15 2.84 -6.12
N VAL A 288 -10.82 4.09 -5.79
CA VAL A 288 -10.12 5.01 -6.70
C VAL A 288 -8.66 5.17 -6.30
N PHE A 289 -7.76 5.08 -7.28
CA PHE A 289 -6.35 5.34 -7.06
C PHE A 289 -6.11 6.81 -6.73
N ARG A 290 -5.52 7.08 -5.57
CA ARG A 290 -5.29 8.43 -5.06
C ARG A 290 -4.12 8.44 -4.09
N ARG A 291 -3.57 9.62 -3.85
CA ARG A 291 -2.79 9.86 -2.64
C ARG A 291 -3.75 9.97 -1.46
N LEU A 292 -3.49 9.17 -0.43
CA LEU A 292 -4.18 9.30 0.85
C LEU A 292 -3.83 10.64 1.49
N HIS A 293 -4.81 11.31 2.09
CA HIS A 293 -4.58 12.50 2.88
C HIS A 293 -3.83 12.15 4.19
N ALA A 294 -3.07 13.09 4.75
CA ALA A 294 -2.23 12.84 5.93
C ALA A 294 -3.01 12.29 7.13
N ASP A 295 -4.25 12.75 7.32
CA ASP A 295 -5.16 12.32 8.40
C ASP A 295 -5.73 10.89 8.16
N GLU A 296 -5.64 10.36 6.94
CA GLU A 296 -6.04 8.97 6.60
C GLU A 296 -4.91 7.95 6.79
N ILE A 297 -3.71 8.41 7.11
CA ILE A 297 -2.52 7.58 7.17
C ILE A 297 -2.18 7.32 8.64
N PRO A 298 -2.25 6.06 9.12
CA PRO A 298 -1.79 5.74 10.46
C PRO A 298 -0.28 5.98 10.59
N PRO A 299 0.22 6.32 11.80
CA PRO A 299 1.66 6.47 12.02
C PRO A 299 2.31 5.10 11.89
N THR A 300 2.88 4.82 10.72
CA THR A 300 3.42 3.50 10.35
C THR A 300 4.91 3.59 10.08
N ILE A 301 5.63 2.48 10.19
CA ILE A 301 7.08 2.44 9.97
C ILE A 301 7.47 3.00 8.61
N ASP A 302 6.74 2.67 7.56
CA ASP A 302 7.04 3.15 6.22
C ASP A 302 6.69 4.63 5.96
N LEU A 303 5.87 5.27 6.81
CA LEU A 303 5.75 6.74 6.81
C LEU A 303 7.10 7.38 7.08
N VAL A 304 7.84 6.83 8.06
CA VAL A 304 9.18 7.32 8.42
C VAL A 304 10.21 6.82 7.41
N MET A 305 10.19 5.53 7.07
CA MET A 305 11.19 4.93 6.19
C MET A 305 11.10 5.43 4.75
N GLY A 306 9.93 5.85 4.28
CA GLY A 306 9.69 6.42 2.96
C GLY A 306 10.03 7.91 2.83
N ASP A 307 10.15 8.63 3.94
CA ASP A 307 10.53 10.05 3.97
C ASP A 307 12.05 10.24 4.15
N SER A 308 12.51 11.46 3.85
CA SER A 308 13.82 11.94 4.30
C SER A 308 13.81 12.05 5.82
N LYS A 309 14.64 11.23 6.47
CA LYS A 309 14.68 11.05 7.92
C LYS A 309 16.07 11.26 8.48
N ILE A 310 16.15 11.75 9.72
CA ILE A 310 17.38 11.74 10.52
C ILE A 310 17.34 10.56 11.47
N ILE A 311 18.42 9.79 11.51
CA ILE A 311 18.58 8.66 12.44
C ILE A 311 19.40 9.11 13.64
N ILE A 312 18.85 8.93 14.82
CA ILE A 312 19.39 9.51 16.06
C ILE A 312 19.80 8.37 16.98
N TYR A 313 21.10 8.23 17.25
CA TYR A 313 21.60 7.24 18.21
C TYR A 313 21.96 7.89 19.55
N PRO A 314 21.91 7.14 20.67
CA PRO A 314 22.18 7.68 22.00
C PRO A 314 23.68 7.86 22.24
N ALA A 315 24.14 9.09 22.52
CA ALA A 315 25.55 9.38 22.77
C ALA A 315 26.04 8.88 24.15
N ASN A 316 25.14 8.89 25.14
CA ASN A 316 25.48 8.68 26.55
C ASN A 316 24.86 7.39 27.13
N CYS A 317 24.81 6.31 26.34
CA CYS A 317 24.43 4.97 26.80
C CYS A 317 25.67 4.05 26.97
N GLU A 318 25.44 2.83 27.47
CA GLU A 318 26.46 1.78 27.58
C GLU A 318 27.13 1.53 26.21
N ASP A 319 28.46 1.39 26.18
CA ASP A 319 29.20 1.28 24.92
C ASP A 319 28.80 0.06 24.08
N SER A 320 28.37 -1.04 24.72
CA SER A 320 27.86 -2.23 24.03
C SER A 320 26.55 -1.93 23.29
N MET A 321 25.60 -1.22 23.92
CA MET A 321 24.35 -0.76 23.31
C MET A 321 24.61 0.24 22.19
N LYS A 322 25.49 1.22 22.45
CA LYS A 322 25.89 2.25 21.49
C LYS A 322 26.45 1.65 20.20
N ALA A 323 27.28 0.62 20.32
CA ALA A 323 27.85 -0.08 19.18
C ALA A 323 26.75 -0.73 18.32
N GLU A 324 25.78 -1.41 18.93
CA GLU A 324 24.67 -2.04 18.20
C GLU A 324 23.71 -1.01 17.57
N TYR A 325 23.38 0.07 18.27
CA TYR A 325 22.56 1.15 17.70
C TYR A 325 23.28 1.86 16.55
N LYS A 326 24.60 2.11 16.64
CA LYS A 326 25.36 2.65 15.52
C LYS A 326 25.33 1.72 14.32
N LYS A 327 25.55 0.41 14.49
CA LYS A 327 25.44 -0.56 13.39
C LYS A 327 24.05 -0.50 12.74
N LEU A 328 23.00 -0.49 13.55
CA LEU A 328 21.63 -0.40 13.04
C LEU A 328 21.36 0.92 12.31
N ALA A 329 21.89 2.05 12.81
CA ALA A 329 21.75 3.34 12.15
C ALA A 329 22.33 3.33 10.74
N HIS A 330 23.51 2.71 10.55
CA HIS A 330 24.11 2.57 9.21
C HIS A 330 23.28 1.69 8.28
N ILE A 331 22.60 0.67 8.80
CA ILE A 331 21.71 -0.20 8.00
C ILE A 331 20.44 0.54 7.56
N LEU A 332 19.90 1.42 8.41
CA LEU A 332 18.65 2.12 8.18
C LEU A 332 18.80 3.44 7.41
N ALA A 333 20.02 3.99 7.38
CA ALA A 333 20.34 5.27 6.75
C ALA A 333 20.21 5.19 5.22
N ASN A 334 19.60 6.22 4.63
CA ASN A 334 19.65 6.40 3.18
C ASN A 334 21.03 6.97 2.77
N GLU A 335 21.55 7.90 3.58
CA GLU A 335 22.84 8.58 3.42
C GLU A 335 23.51 8.70 4.78
N LEU A 336 24.85 8.60 4.86
CA LEU A 336 25.56 8.63 6.14
C LEU A 336 25.40 9.96 6.89
N ASP A 337 25.25 11.07 6.18
CA ASP A 337 25.05 12.40 6.76
C ASP A 337 23.69 12.55 7.47
N SER A 338 22.77 11.58 7.28
CA SER A 338 21.50 11.52 7.99
C SER A 338 21.60 10.92 9.40
N ILE A 339 22.78 10.40 9.79
CA ILE A 339 23.00 9.80 11.12
C ILE A 339 23.60 10.84 12.06
N LYS A 340 22.96 11.05 13.22
CA LYS A 340 23.43 11.99 14.24
C LYS A 340 23.41 11.38 15.63
N ALA A 341 24.33 11.82 16.49
CA ALA A 341 24.18 11.59 17.92
C ALA A 341 23.02 12.43 18.45
N ASP A 342 22.34 11.94 19.49
CA ASP A 342 21.30 12.70 20.16
C ASP A 342 21.83 14.03 20.71
N THR A 343 23.11 14.17 21.05
CA THR A 343 23.75 15.44 21.45
C THR A 343 23.95 16.45 20.31
N GLU A 344 23.93 16.02 19.06
CA GLU A 344 24.28 16.83 17.88
C GLU A 344 23.07 17.34 17.10
N ILE A 345 21.89 16.74 17.32
CA ILE A 345 20.66 17.16 16.64
C ILE A 345 20.14 18.50 17.19
N THR A 346 19.67 19.35 16.28
CA THR A 346 19.12 20.68 16.60
C THR A 346 17.60 20.67 16.73
N GLU A 347 17.04 21.67 17.42
CA GLU A 347 15.57 21.83 17.54
C GLU A 347 14.89 22.05 16.18
N ALA A 348 15.55 22.77 15.27
CA ALA A 348 15.03 23.00 13.92
C ALA A 348 14.90 21.69 13.13
N GLU A 349 15.90 20.81 13.24
CA GLU A 349 15.87 19.49 12.61
C GLU A 349 14.79 18.59 13.21
N ILE A 350 14.67 18.59 14.54
CA ILE A 350 13.61 17.88 15.25
C ILE A 350 12.23 18.36 14.81
N ALA A 351 12.06 19.66 14.50
CA ALA A 351 10.76 20.22 14.15
C ALA A 351 10.35 19.99 12.68
N GLN A 352 11.30 19.71 11.79
CA GLN A 352 11.08 19.75 10.34
C GLN A 352 11.30 18.43 9.60
N THR A 353 11.86 17.41 10.26
CA THR A 353 12.24 16.15 9.61
C THR A 353 11.54 14.95 10.23
N SER A 354 11.35 13.88 9.44
CA SER A 354 10.97 12.60 10.03
C SER A 354 12.15 12.06 10.83
N LEU A 355 11.89 11.43 11.97
CA LEU A 355 12.95 10.99 12.88
C LEU A 355 12.91 9.49 13.08
N PHE A 356 14.08 8.86 13.10
CA PHE A 356 14.24 7.47 13.54
C PHE A 356 15.16 7.43 14.77
N ILE A 357 14.54 7.35 15.93
CA ILE A 357 15.19 7.38 17.24
C ILE A 357 15.60 5.96 17.63
N LEU A 358 16.86 5.79 17.99
CA LEU A 358 17.39 4.57 18.57
C LEU A 358 17.65 4.79 20.06
N GLY A 359 17.25 3.84 20.90
CA GLY A 359 17.44 3.91 22.35
C GLY A 359 16.19 4.30 23.13
N GLY A 360 16.06 3.73 24.34
CA GLY A 360 14.96 3.95 25.26
C GLY A 360 14.94 5.33 25.91
N VAL A 361 13.98 5.54 26.83
CA VAL A 361 13.69 6.86 27.46
C VAL A 361 14.87 7.48 28.18
N GLU A 362 15.71 6.67 28.82
CA GLU A 362 16.91 7.14 29.56
C GLU A 362 18.19 7.07 28.71
N GLU A 363 18.16 6.40 27.55
CA GLU A 363 19.33 6.28 26.68
C GLU A 363 19.44 7.45 25.71
N ASN A 364 18.32 7.85 25.10
CA ASN A 364 18.29 8.88 24.06
C ASN A 364 17.43 10.06 24.50
N LYS A 365 18.01 11.27 24.50
CA LYS A 365 17.34 12.48 25.00
C LYS A 365 16.06 12.83 24.24
N ILE A 366 15.92 12.37 23.00
CA ILE A 366 14.76 12.64 22.13
C ILE A 366 13.60 11.69 22.41
N SER A 367 13.84 10.52 23.02
CA SER A 367 12.80 9.51 23.27
C SER A 367 11.63 10.02 24.13
N LYS A 368 11.85 11.05 24.96
CA LYS A 368 10.79 11.74 25.71
C LYS A 368 9.75 12.41 24.82
N LEU A 369 10.11 12.82 23.60
CA LEU A 369 9.16 13.34 22.61
C LEU A 369 8.16 12.26 22.22
N VAL A 370 8.64 11.03 22.00
CA VAL A 370 7.78 9.89 21.66
C VAL A 370 6.91 9.53 22.85
N GLN A 371 7.50 9.37 24.04
CA GLN A 371 6.80 9.03 25.28
C GLN A 371 5.58 9.95 25.55
N LYS A 372 5.71 11.26 25.29
CA LYS A 372 4.63 12.25 25.51
C LYS A 372 3.49 12.19 24.49
N ASN A 373 3.73 11.60 23.33
CA ASN A 373 2.81 11.59 22.19
C ASN A 373 2.39 10.16 21.80
N LEU A 374 2.56 9.20 22.71
CA LEU A 374 2.08 7.85 22.50
C LEU A 374 0.55 7.79 22.50
N PRO A 375 -0.06 6.92 21.67
CA PRO A 375 -1.45 6.53 21.81
C PRO A 375 -1.75 6.02 23.23
N VAL A 376 -3.01 6.15 23.66
CA VAL A 376 -3.44 5.90 25.05
C VAL A 376 -3.28 4.43 25.45
N GLU A 377 -3.37 3.54 24.47
CA GLU A 377 -3.18 2.10 24.59
C GLU A 377 -1.70 1.68 24.74
N LEU A 378 -0.76 2.60 24.53
CA LEU A 378 0.67 2.32 24.63
C LEU A 378 1.29 3.07 25.82
N SER A 379 2.28 2.44 26.44
CA SER A 379 3.10 3.10 27.46
C SER A 379 4.58 2.82 27.24
N LEU A 380 5.41 3.77 27.66
CA LEU A 380 6.85 3.64 27.55
C LEU A 380 7.50 4.14 28.83
N THR A 381 8.29 3.27 29.46
CA THR A 381 9.07 3.56 30.68
C THR A 381 10.53 3.23 30.42
N LYS A 382 11.40 3.45 31.42
CA LYS A 382 12.81 3.07 31.32
C LYS A 382 13.03 1.55 31.25
N ASP A 383 12.15 0.76 31.88
CA ASP A 383 12.34 -0.68 32.07
C ASP A 383 11.36 -1.52 31.23
N ALA A 384 10.34 -0.91 30.63
CA ALA A 384 9.32 -1.62 29.88
C ALA A 384 8.62 -0.77 28.81
N PHE A 385 8.20 -1.45 27.75
CA PHE A 385 7.21 -0.98 26.78
C PHE A 385 5.89 -1.69 27.04
N GLY A 386 4.81 -0.93 27.22
CA GLY A 386 3.46 -1.46 27.37
C GLY A 386 2.69 -1.35 26.08
N ALA A 387 2.03 -2.44 25.71
CA ALA A 387 0.99 -2.46 24.68
C ALA A 387 -0.26 -3.10 25.27
N ASP A 388 -1.36 -2.35 25.28
CA ASP A 388 -2.58 -2.68 25.99
C ASP A 388 -2.31 -2.96 27.48
N ALA A 389 -2.75 -4.12 27.98
CA ALA A 389 -2.55 -4.56 29.35
C ALA A 389 -1.24 -5.34 29.57
N VAL A 390 -0.38 -5.48 28.55
CA VAL A 390 0.84 -6.30 28.60
C VAL A 390 2.09 -5.41 28.64
N LEU A 391 2.98 -5.69 29.59
CA LEU A 391 4.29 -5.03 29.72
C LEU A 391 5.40 -5.95 29.22
N TYR A 392 6.30 -5.41 28.40
CA TYR A 392 7.46 -6.08 27.85
C TYR A 392 8.73 -5.38 28.31
N GLY A 393 9.62 -6.11 28.97
CA GLY A 393 10.82 -5.57 29.61
C GLY A 393 11.88 -6.63 29.90
N ASP A 394 11.74 -7.84 29.34
CA ASP A 394 12.79 -8.84 29.45
C ASP A 394 14.02 -8.40 28.64
N LYS A 395 15.23 -8.80 29.06
CA LYS A 395 16.47 -8.47 28.33
C LYS A 395 16.45 -8.94 26.88
N LYS A 396 15.66 -9.95 26.54
CA LYS A 396 15.49 -10.48 25.18
C LYS A 396 14.48 -9.68 24.36
N ASP A 397 13.77 -8.74 24.97
CA ASP A 397 12.73 -7.97 24.30
C ASP A 397 13.32 -6.76 23.57
N ALA A 398 12.69 -6.42 22.45
CA ALA A 398 12.90 -5.18 21.72
C ALA A 398 11.58 -4.71 21.14
N PHE A 399 11.42 -3.41 20.97
CA PHE A 399 10.18 -2.84 20.46
C PHE A 399 10.46 -1.72 19.47
N LEU A 400 9.46 -1.47 18.62
CA LEU A 400 9.41 -0.31 17.75
C LEU A 400 8.03 0.33 17.89
N VAL A 401 7.97 1.64 18.01
CA VAL A 401 6.71 2.39 17.94
C VAL A 401 6.85 3.61 17.03
N THR A 402 5.85 3.88 16.22
CA THR A 402 5.74 5.09 15.41
C THR A 402 4.60 5.98 15.88
N ILE A 403 4.86 7.28 15.90
CA ILE A 403 3.88 8.33 16.17
C ILE A 403 3.86 9.32 15.01
N LYS A 404 2.75 10.07 14.89
CA LYS A 404 2.71 11.25 14.02
C LYS A 404 3.65 12.31 14.58
N HIS A 405 4.30 13.05 13.69
CA HIS A 405 5.16 14.14 14.10
C HIS A 405 4.32 15.30 14.67
N PRO A 406 4.55 15.74 15.92
CA PRO A 406 3.66 16.67 16.61
C PRO A 406 3.60 18.07 15.98
N PHE A 407 4.62 18.43 15.20
CA PHE A 407 4.71 19.73 14.52
C PHE A 407 4.45 19.66 13.01
N HIS A 408 4.25 18.47 12.43
CA HIS A 408 4.14 18.31 10.97
C HIS A 408 3.34 17.04 10.58
N LYS A 409 2.08 17.21 10.16
CA LYS A 409 1.13 16.07 9.98
C LYS A 409 1.57 14.99 8.99
N GLU A 410 2.36 15.37 7.99
CA GLU A 410 2.86 14.48 6.93
C GLU A 410 4.11 13.69 7.35
N LYS A 411 4.72 14.02 8.49
CA LYS A 411 5.96 13.40 8.97
C LYS A 411 5.68 12.43 10.11
N GLY A 412 6.61 11.51 10.32
CA GLY A 412 6.53 10.51 11.38
C GLY A 412 7.77 10.49 12.25
N ILE A 413 7.62 9.96 13.46
CA ILE A 413 8.74 9.64 14.34
C ILE A 413 8.65 8.16 14.69
N ALA A 414 9.70 7.41 14.39
CA ALA A 414 9.90 6.04 14.83
C ALA A 414 10.85 6.02 16.02
N LEU A 415 10.56 5.19 17.03
CA LEU A 415 11.49 4.86 18.10
C LEU A 415 11.67 3.35 18.14
N PHE A 416 12.92 2.91 18.10
CA PHE A 416 13.31 1.51 18.30
C PHE A 416 14.27 1.40 19.49
N ALA A 417 13.99 0.47 20.39
CA ALA A 417 14.88 0.16 21.51
C ALA A 417 14.85 -1.33 21.84
N GLY A 418 15.98 -1.84 22.33
CA GLY A 418 16.08 -3.17 22.92
C GLY A 418 16.52 -3.07 24.38
N PHE A 419 16.13 -4.05 25.20
CA PHE A 419 16.53 -4.10 26.60
C PHE A 419 17.90 -4.80 26.82
N SER A 420 18.59 -5.15 25.73
CA SER A 420 19.99 -5.60 25.71
C SER A 420 20.62 -5.44 24.33
N PRO A 421 21.97 -5.48 24.21
CA PRO A 421 22.64 -5.43 22.91
C PRO A 421 22.24 -6.60 22.01
N GLU A 422 22.03 -7.79 22.60
CA GLU A 422 21.60 -8.99 21.88
C GLU A 422 20.20 -8.83 21.29
N ALA A 423 19.27 -8.22 22.03
CA ALA A 423 17.91 -7.97 21.55
C ALA A 423 17.89 -6.97 20.38
N VAL A 424 18.72 -5.91 20.45
CA VAL A 424 18.92 -4.95 19.34
C VAL A 424 19.47 -5.68 18.12
N ASN A 425 20.53 -6.48 18.29
CA ASN A 425 21.19 -7.20 17.21
C ASN A 425 20.25 -8.20 16.51
N LYS A 426 19.51 -9.02 17.27
CA LYS A 426 18.59 -10.04 16.74
C LYS A 426 17.38 -9.46 16.01
N THR A 427 17.03 -8.21 16.27
CA THR A 427 15.75 -7.63 15.86
C THR A 427 15.90 -6.49 14.85
N GLY A 428 16.87 -5.59 15.02
CA GLY A 428 16.94 -4.33 14.28
C GLY A 428 16.93 -4.49 12.77
N TYR A 429 17.65 -5.49 12.23
CA TYR A 429 17.67 -5.75 10.79
C TYR A 429 16.31 -6.18 10.23
N LYS A 430 15.36 -6.64 11.05
CA LYS A 430 14.04 -7.10 10.60
C LYS A 430 13.04 -5.96 10.35
N ILE A 431 13.34 -4.73 10.80
CA ILE A 431 12.42 -3.58 10.76
C ILE A 431 11.84 -3.32 9.36
N HIS A 432 12.66 -3.48 8.32
CA HIS A 432 12.26 -3.24 6.92
C HIS A 432 11.14 -4.18 6.41
N HIS A 433 10.88 -5.30 7.09
CA HIS A 433 9.79 -6.22 6.75
C HIS A 433 8.44 -5.81 7.34
N TYR A 434 8.41 -4.84 8.26
CA TYR A 434 7.22 -4.49 9.03
C TYR A 434 6.66 -3.11 8.70
N GLY A 435 7.02 -2.53 7.55
CA GLY A 435 6.69 -1.15 7.14
C GLY A 435 5.24 -0.70 7.42
N LYS A 436 4.25 -1.58 7.25
CA LYS A 436 2.83 -1.24 7.41
C LYS A 436 2.33 -1.16 8.85
N TYR A 437 3.13 -1.54 9.84
CA TYR A 437 2.72 -1.57 11.24
C TYR A 437 3.09 -0.27 11.96
N SER A 438 2.32 0.07 12.97
CA SER A 438 2.55 1.24 13.84
C SER A 438 3.41 0.91 15.05
N TYR A 439 3.30 -0.31 15.57
CA TYR A 439 4.20 -0.76 16.62
C TYR A 439 4.43 -2.26 16.56
N LEU A 440 5.58 -2.65 17.09
CA LEU A 440 6.08 -4.01 17.10
C LEU A 440 6.67 -4.32 18.46
N VAL A 441 6.48 -5.56 18.90
CA VAL A 441 7.23 -6.13 20.02
C VAL A 441 7.87 -7.43 19.56
N PHE A 442 9.13 -7.60 19.91
CA PHE A 442 9.91 -8.81 19.67
C PHE A 442 10.40 -9.37 21.00
N SER A 443 10.50 -10.69 21.06
CA SER A 443 11.14 -11.41 22.17
C SER A 443 12.04 -12.48 21.58
N ASP A 444 13.31 -12.46 21.96
CA ASP A 444 14.36 -13.33 21.42
C ASP A 444 14.42 -13.29 19.87
N GLY A 445 14.26 -12.08 19.32
CA GLY A 445 14.23 -11.83 17.88
C GLY A 445 12.96 -12.27 17.15
N ASN A 446 11.98 -12.88 17.83
CA ASN A 446 10.71 -13.30 17.23
C ASN A 446 9.62 -12.27 17.49
N ASN A 447 8.83 -11.93 16.46
CA ASN A 447 7.74 -10.97 16.61
C ASN A 447 6.63 -11.57 17.50
N ARG A 448 6.22 -10.81 18.51
CA ARG A 448 5.14 -11.13 19.45
C ARG A 448 3.90 -10.30 19.19
N VAL A 449 4.09 -9.04 18.82
CA VAL A 449 3.01 -8.08 18.55
C VAL A 449 3.33 -7.32 17.27
N LYS A 450 2.31 -7.12 16.42
CA LYS A 450 2.38 -6.28 15.23
C LYS A 450 1.01 -5.67 14.97
N GLU A 451 0.87 -4.38 15.19
CA GLU A 451 -0.43 -3.72 15.17
C GLU A 451 -0.35 -2.38 14.45
N ILE A 452 -1.52 -1.90 14.02
CA ILE A 452 -1.69 -0.59 13.37
C ILE A 452 -2.54 0.24 14.31
N VAL A 453 -2.07 1.44 14.65
CA VAL A 453 -2.85 2.39 15.46
C VAL A 453 -4.00 2.91 14.60
N SER A 454 -5.21 2.89 15.13
CA SER A 454 -6.39 3.38 14.44
C SER A 454 -6.28 4.87 14.10
N ILE A 455 -6.76 5.24 12.92
CA ILE A 455 -6.98 6.64 12.55
C ILE A 455 -8.35 7.10 13.05
N GLY A 456 -8.47 8.37 13.42
CA GLY A 456 -9.72 8.97 13.86
C GLY A 456 -10.59 9.41 12.68
N ASP A 457 -10.31 10.59 12.14
CA ASP A 457 -11.16 11.23 11.13
C ASP A 457 -10.51 11.22 9.73
N SER A 458 -11.26 10.80 8.71
CA SER A 458 -10.88 10.99 7.30
C SER A 458 -11.50 12.28 6.75
N PRO A 459 -10.78 13.10 5.98
CA PRO A 459 -11.35 14.27 5.31
C PRO A 459 -12.34 13.90 4.19
N LEU A 460 -12.50 12.62 3.88
CA LEU A 460 -13.51 12.10 2.96
C LEU A 460 -14.77 11.62 3.68
N GLN A 461 -14.83 11.76 5.01
CA GLN A 461 -15.99 11.40 5.81
C GLN A 461 -16.46 12.59 6.64
N ARG A 462 -17.77 12.69 6.82
CA ARG A 462 -18.36 13.74 7.67
C ARG A 462 -19.67 13.29 8.28
N THR A 463 -19.76 13.44 9.60
CA THR A 463 -21.03 13.38 10.31
C THR A 463 -21.86 14.60 9.96
N LEU A 464 -23.11 14.35 9.55
CA LEU A 464 -24.06 15.35 9.12
C LEU A 464 -24.94 15.73 10.30
N GLN A 465 -25.10 17.03 10.56
CA GLN A 465 -25.92 17.55 11.65
C GLN A 465 -27.31 17.97 11.16
#